data_AF-A0A9W9C8S0-F1
#
_entry.id   AF-A0A9W9C8S0-F1
#
_cell.length_a   1.000
_cell.length_b   1.000
_cell.length_c   1.000
_cell.angle_alpha   90.00
_cell.angle_beta   90.00
_cell.angle_gamma   90.00
#
_symmetry.space_group_name_H-M   'P 1'
#
loop_
_entity.id
_entity.type
_entity.pdbx_description
1 polymer ?
#
loop_
_entity_poly.entity_id
_entity_poly.type
_entity_poly.pdbx_seq_one_letter_code
_entity_poly.pdbx_strand_id
1 'polypeptide(L)'
;MAPPKAILFDVGGVVVLSPFQAILDYELENRIPIGYINHAIQQGPPSTGAWQLIERGATPLNDAWFAAFAAQLSRPDVWHAYWIRWSARGGGHADSGTTSLLGEHVPPVPRIDAKKLFWRMMRYSRRPDGAMYPALKALRRKGEGRWVVGALSNTVDFPTGIVDDEGVLFDKSVLYDGRPEWEGDSANIADWFDVYLSSAHIGVRKPDPEAYRLAGETKAAVRALEREVGVSLMEERSKL
;
A
#
# COMPACT_ATOMS: atom_id res chain seq x y z
N MET A 1 6.98 -31.87 -2.19
CA MET A 1 6.09 -30.91 -2.90
C MET A 1 6.82 -30.35 -4.10
N ALA A 2 6.13 -30.18 -5.24
CA ALA A 2 6.71 -29.44 -6.37
C ALA A 2 6.93 -27.96 -5.97
N PRO A 3 8.02 -27.31 -6.41
CA PRO A 3 8.25 -25.91 -6.11
C PRO A 3 7.15 -25.02 -6.71
N PRO A 4 6.83 -23.87 -6.09
CA PRO A 4 5.84 -22.94 -6.63
C PRO A 4 6.30 -22.43 -7.99
N LYS A 5 5.36 -22.25 -8.93
CA LYS A 5 5.65 -21.65 -10.24
C LYS A 5 5.73 -20.12 -10.20
N ALA A 6 5.05 -19.49 -9.24
CA ALA A 6 5.21 -18.06 -9.01
C ALA A 6 4.92 -17.75 -7.55
N ILE A 7 5.47 -16.62 -7.11
CA ILE A 7 5.30 -16.08 -5.77
C ILE A 7 4.86 -14.63 -5.96
N LEU A 8 3.68 -14.30 -5.44
CA LEU A 8 3.08 -12.97 -5.56
C LEU A 8 3.19 -12.26 -4.21
N PHE A 9 3.78 -11.09 -4.21
CA PHE A 9 3.97 -10.26 -3.03
C PHE A 9 2.95 -9.12 -2.99
N ASP A 10 2.48 -8.78 -1.80
CA ASP A 10 2.10 -7.40 -1.54
C ASP A 10 3.36 -6.55 -1.34
N VAL A 11 3.25 -5.23 -1.46
CA VAL A 11 4.39 -4.32 -1.32
C VAL A 11 4.30 -3.56 0.00
N GLY A 12 3.29 -2.71 0.16
CA GLY A 12 3.06 -1.96 1.40
C GLY A 12 2.71 -2.86 2.58
N GLY A 13 3.51 -2.82 3.64
CA GLY A 13 3.36 -3.66 4.82
C GLY A 13 3.89 -5.09 4.67
N VAL A 14 4.54 -5.40 3.55
CA VAL A 14 5.23 -6.68 3.32
C VAL A 14 6.67 -6.43 2.94
N VAL A 15 6.92 -5.86 1.75
CA VAL A 15 8.30 -5.60 1.27
C VAL A 15 8.82 -4.24 1.75
N VAL A 16 7.93 -3.26 1.88
CA VAL A 16 8.18 -1.97 2.51
C VAL A 16 7.28 -1.80 3.72
N LEU A 17 7.61 -0.88 4.62
CA LEU A 17 6.86 -0.69 5.86
C LEU A 17 5.39 -0.29 5.60
N SER A 18 4.51 -0.75 6.49
CA SER A 18 3.07 -0.55 6.35
C SER A 18 2.66 0.91 6.58
N PRO A 19 1.79 1.50 5.73
CA PRO A 19 1.25 2.83 5.99
C PRO A 19 0.38 2.86 7.25
N PHE A 20 -0.07 1.71 7.75
CA PHE A 20 -0.86 1.61 8.97
C PHE A 20 -0.08 2.04 10.22
N GLN A 21 1.25 1.89 10.23
CA GLN A 21 2.05 2.43 11.33
C GLN A 21 2.03 3.97 11.31
N ALA A 22 2.14 4.59 10.14
CA ALA A 22 2.01 6.05 10.01
C ALA A 22 0.63 6.56 10.43
N ILE A 23 -0.43 5.79 10.17
CA ILE A 23 -1.78 6.08 10.67
C ILE A 23 -1.82 5.99 12.20
N LEU A 24 -1.29 4.91 12.78
CA LEU A 24 -1.27 4.71 14.24
C LEU A 24 -0.53 5.86 14.95
N ASP A 25 0.65 6.23 14.45
CA ASP A 25 1.42 7.33 15.02
C ASP A 25 0.65 8.65 14.92
N TYR A 26 -0.01 8.90 13.78
CA TYR A 26 -0.85 10.09 13.59
C TYR A 26 -2.04 10.10 14.56
N GLU A 27 -2.69 8.95 14.77
CA GLU A 27 -3.80 8.81 15.71
C GLU A 27 -3.36 9.13 17.15
N LEU A 28 -2.22 8.58 17.58
CA LEU A 28 -1.65 8.84 18.90
C LEU A 28 -1.30 10.31 19.11
N GLU A 29 -0.62 10.94 18.14
CA GLU A 29 -0.22 12.35 18.22
C GLU A 29 -1.43 13.30 18.28
N ASN A 30 -2.53 12.95 17.62
CA ASN A 30 -3.73 13.78 17.53
C ASN A 30 -4.85 13.37 18.50
N ARG A 31 -4.58 12.40 19.40
CA ARG A 31 -5.55 11.85 20.36
C ARG A 31 -6.84 11.34 19.70
N ILE A 32 -6.70 10.67 18.57
CA ILE A 32 -7.79 10.07 17.80
C ILE A 32 -7.88 8.59 18.17
N PRO A 33 -9.03 8.05 18.61
CA PRO A 33 -9.20 6.63 18.94
C PRO A 33 -8.51 5.66 17.98
N ILE A 34 -7.65 4.78 18.54
CA ILE A 34 -6.73 3.94 17.77
C ILE A 34 -7.49 3.02 16.81
N GLY A 35 -7.21 3.14 15.52
CA GLY A 35 -7.82 2.38 14.44
C GLY A 35 -9.03 3.08 13.82
N TYR A 36 -9.44 4.27 14.28
CA TYR A 36 -10.54 5.01 13.68
C TYR A 36 -10.25 5.40 12.23
N ILE A 37 -9.07 5.93 11.93
CA ILE A 37 -8.72 6.40 10.58
C ILE A 37 -8.76 5.23 9.59
N ASN A 38 -8.14 4.10 9.96
CA ASN A 38 -8.20 2.88 9.15
C ASN A 38 -9.64 2.38 8.96
N HIS A 39 -10.46 2.45 10.01
CA HIS A 39 -11.87 2.11 9.90
C HIS A 39 -12.61 3.04 8.92
N ALA A 40 -12.41 4.36 9.03
CA ALA A 40 -13.05 5.34 8.16
C ALA A 40 -12.64 5.20 6.69
N ILE A 41 -11.37 4.88 6.41
CA ILE A 41 -10.89 4.54 5.07
C ILE A 41 -11.67 3.33 4.51
N GLN A 42 -11.84 2.27 5.30
CA GLN A 42 -12.51 1.04 4.88
C GLN A 42 -14.03 1.19 4.71
N GLN A 43 -14.66 2.16 5.38
CA GLN A 43 -16.10 2.45 5.26
C GLN A 43 -16.44 3.30 4.02
N GLY A 44 -15.46 3.65 3.18
CA GLY A 44 -15.71 4.31 1.89
C GLY A 44 -16.44 3.39 0.92
N PRO A 45 -17.55 3.82 0.29
CA PRO A 45 -18.26 2.99 -0.69
C PRO A 45 -17.34 2.62 -1.86
N PRO A 46 -17.39 1.38 -2.39
CA PRO A 46 -16.49 0.97 -3.46
C PRO A 46 -16.52 1.87 -4.69
N SER A 47 -17.68 2.43 -5.07
CA SER A 47 -17.84 3.26 -6.28
C SER A 47 -17.59 4.76 -6.08
N THR A 48 -17.58 5.25 -4.84
CA THR A 48 -17.53 6.71 -4.56
C THR A 48 -16.57 7.11 -3.45
N GLY A 49 -16.03 6.17 -2.68
CA GLY A 49 -15.04 6.44 -1.64
C GLY A 49 -13.76 7.00 -2.25
N ALA A 50 -13.29 8.13 -1.73
CA ALA A 50 -12.09 8.81 -2.22
C ALA A 50 -10.87 7.89 -2.22
N TRP A 51 -10.66 7.12 -1.15
CA TRP A 51 -9.58 6.14 -1.07
C TRP A 51 -9.78 4.97 -2.05
N GLN A 52 -11.03 4.53 -2.21
CA GLN A 52 -11.39 3.45 -3.11
C GLN A 52 -11.16 3.79 -4.58
N LEU A 53 -11.44 5.04 -4.95
CA LEU A 53 -11.23 5.58 -6.29
C LEU A 53 -9.76 5.81 -6.62
N ILE A 54 -8.99 6.42 -5.72
CA ILE A 54 -7.57 6.71 -5.97
C ILE A 54 -6.75 5.43 -6.10
N GLU A 55 -7.05 4.40 -5.30
CA GLU A 55 -6.34 3.12 -5.39
C GLU A 55 -6.65 2.35 -6.68
N ARG A 56 -7.64 2.76 -7.47
CA ARG A 56 -7.90 2.18 -8.80
C ARG A 56 -7.55 3.14 -9.94
N GLY A 57 -6.92 4.28 -9.65
CA GLY A 57 -6.63 5.29 -10.66
C GLY A 57 -7.87 5.94 -11.29
N ALA A 58 -9.03 5.83 -10.62
CA ALA A 58 -10.29 6.38 -11.12
C ALA A 58 -10.46 7.89 -10.89
N THR A 59 -9.52 8.51 -10.16
CA THR A 59 -9.46 9.94 -9.89
C THR A 59 -7.99 10.37 -9.80
N PRO A 60 -7.61 11.57 -10.27
CA PRO A 60 -6.26 12.08 -10.05
C PRO A 60 -6.04 12.50 -8.60
N LEU A 61 -4.79 12.43 -8.14
CA LEU A 61 -4.36 12.98 -6.85
C LEU A 61 -4.22 14.51 -6.95
N ASN A 62 -5.19 15.24 -6.40
CA ASN A 62 -5.21 16.72 -6.40
C ASN A 62 -5.99 17.26 -5.19
N ASP A 63 -6.15 18.59 -5.09
CA ASP A 63 -6.85 19.22 -3.97
C ASP A 63 -8.33 18.81 -3.85
N ALA A 64 -9.01 18.56 -4.97
CA ALA A 64 -10.37 18.06 -4.95
C ALA A 64 -10.44 16.64 -4.35
N TRP A 65 -9.46 15.79 -4.67
CA TRP A 65 -9.33 14.49 -4.03
C TRP A 65 -9.03 14.61 -2.52
N PHE A 66 -8.14 15.51 -2.10
CA PHE A 66 -7.86 15.74 -0.68
C PHE A 66 -9.10 16.21 0.09
N ALA A 67 -9.92 17.07 -0.52
CA ALA A 67 -11.20 17.49 0.06
C ALA A 67 -12.18 16.32 0.20
N ALA A 68 -12.29 15.47 -0.83
CA ALA A 68 -13.12 14.27 -0.79
C ALA A 68 -12.62 13.25 0.25
N PHE A 69 -11.31 13.09 0.38
CA PHE A 69 -10.70 12.21 1.36
C PHE A 69 -10.93 12.72 2.79
N ALA A 70 -10.77 14.02 3.03
CA ALA A 70 -11.12 14.64 4.31
C ALA A 70 -12.61 14.42 4.65
N ALA A 71 -13.51 14.63 3.68
CA ALA A 71 -14.94 14.38 3.87
C ALA A 71 -15.24 12.91 4.21
N GLN A 72 -14.56 11.96 3.56
CA GLN A 72 -14.67 10.53 3.87
C GLN A 72 -14.23 10.22 5.30
N LEU A 73 -13.09 10.76 5.74
CA LEU A 73 -12.54 10.55 7.08
C LEU A 73 -13.39 11.21 8.17
N SER A 74 -14.15 12.27 7.84
CA SER A 74 -14.93 13.04 8.80
C SER A 74 -16.43 12.71 8.81
N ARG A 75 -16.83 11.56 8.28
CA ARG A 75 -18.23 11.10 8.25
C ARG A 75 -18.80 10.89 9.67
N PRO A 76 -19.83 11.67 10.10
CA PRO A 76 -20.38 11.58 11.46
C PRO A 76 -21.01 10.22 11.78
N ASP A 77 -21.67 9.59 10.80
CA ASP A 77 -22.28 8.27 10.95
C ASP A 77 -21.23 7.17 11.23
N VAL A 78 -20.11 7.22 10.51
CA VAL A 78 -18.98 6.29 10.68
C VAL A 78 -18.29 6.50 12.04
N TRP A 79 -18.07 7.76 12.42
CA TRP A 79 -17.51 8.11 13.72
C TRP A 79 -18.38 7.62 14.87
N HIS A 80 -19.67 7.93 14.82
CA HIS A 80 -20.62 7.56 15.87
C HIS A 80 -20.66 6.04 16.08
N ALA A 81 -20.75 5.28 14.99
CA ALA A 81 -20.76 3.82 15.05
C ALA A 81 -19.42 3.25 15.56
N TYR A 82 -18.29 3.85 15.17
CA TYR A 82 -16.97 3.45 15.66
C TYR A 82 -16.83 3.73 17.16
N TRP A 83 -17.16 4.93 17.61
CA TRP A 83 -17.06 5.37 19.01
C TRP A 83 -17.84 4.45 19.94
N ILE A 84 -19.11 4.16 19.65
CA ILE A 84 -19.94 3.26 20.47
C ILE A 84 -19.25 1.89 20.65
N ARG A 85 -18.75 1.30 19.56
CA ARG A 85 -18.08 -0.02 19.62
C ARG A 85 -16.73 0.06 20.34
N TRP A 86 -15.98 1.13 20.15
CA TRP A 86 -14.66 1.34 20.75
C TRP A 86 -14.79 1.57 22.26
N SER A 87 -15.74 2.40 22.70
CA SER A 87 -16.03 2.65 24.11
C SER A 87 -16.54 1.39 24.83
N ALA A 88 -17.41 0.61 24.18
CA ALA A 88 -17.89 -0.67 24.73
C ALA A 88 -16.78 -1.71 24.96
N ARG A 89 -15.63 -1.57 24.28
CA ARG A 89 -14.44 -2.43 24.45
C ARG A 89 -13.45 -1.91 25.50
N GLY A 90 -13.83 -0.89 26.27
CA GLY A 90 -13.00 -0.32 27.33
C GLY A 90 -12.23 0.93 26.95
N GLY A 91 -12.38 1.45 25.71
CA GLY A 91 -11.80 2.72 25.27
C GLY A 91 -10.28 2.78 25.36
N GLY A 92 -9.56 2.37 24.32
CA GLY A 92 -8.08 2.36 24.32
C GLY A 92 -7.43 3.62 23.77
N HIS A 93 -6.83 4.43 24.66
CA HIS A 93 -5.71 5.36 24.39
C HIS A 93 -4.62 5.21 25.46
N ALA A 94 -3.38 5.57 25.14
CA ALA A 94 -2.23 5.52 26.05
C ALA A 94 -2.34 6.44 27.29
N ASP A 95 -3.45 7.17 27.44
CA ASP A 95 -3.68 8.07 28.58
C ASP A 95 -5.16 8.13 29.01
N SER A 96 -5.91 7.04 28.87
CA SER A 96 -7.28 6.96 29.39
C SER A 96 -7.28 6.46 30.83
N GLY A 97 -7.32 7.43 31.75
CA GLY A 97 -7.88 7.23 33.08
C GLY A 97 -9.26 6.56 33.01
N THR A 98 -9.51 5.75 34.03
CA THR A 98 -10.71 4.96 34.34
C THR A 98 -12.00 5.26 33.56
N THR A 99 -12.48 4.20 32.91
CA THR A 99 -13.60 4.01 31.98
C THR A 99 -15.03 4.26 32.55
N SER A 100 -15.25 5.25 33.42
CA SER A 100 -16.56 5.35 34.12
C SER A 100 -17.28 6.72 34.09
N LEU A 101 -16.79 7.75 33.41
CA LEU A 101 -17.45 9.08 33.46
C LEU A 101 -17.72 9.79 32.13
N LEU A 102 -17.39 9.19 30.99
CA LEU A 102 -17.82 9.73 29.69
C LEU A 102 -19.22 9.18 29.41
N GLY A 103 -20.24 9.94 29.84
CA GLY A 103 -21.65 9.63 29.67
C GLY A 103 -22.07 9.41 28.21
N GLU A 104 -23.37 9.18 28.00
CA GLU A 104 -24.07 8.82 26.75
C GLU A 104 -23.79 9.69 25.50
N HIS A 105 -22.93 10.72 25.60
CA HIS A 105 -22.65 11.67 24.54
C HIS A 105 -21.45 11.24 23.69
N VAL A 106 -21.69 10.97 22.41
CA VAL A 106 -20.61 10.77 21.43
C VAL A 106 -19.92 12.12 21.17
N PRO A 107 -18.60 12.23 21.34
CA PRO A 107 -17.86 13.46 21.05
C PRO A 107 -17.97 13.85 19.57
N PRO A 108 -17.66 15.11 19.20
CA PRO A 108 -17.59 15.50 17.80
C PRO A 108 -16.53 14.67 17.05
N VAL A 109 -16.70 14.55 15.73
CA VAL A 109 -15.71 13.89 14.86
C VAL A 109 -14.36 14.57 15.03
N PRO A 110 -13.26 13.81 15.25
CA PRO A 110 -11.94 14.41 15.40
C PRO A 110 -11.53 15.15 14.13
N ARG A 111 -10.83 16.27 14.31
CA ARG A 111 -10.21 16.97 13.18
C ARG A 111 -9.07 16.11 12.63
N ILE A 112 -9.12 15.82 11.33
CA ILE A 112 -8.08 15.08 10.62
C ILE A 112 -7.55 15.93 9.48
N ASP A 113 -6.26 16.19 9.49
CA ASP A 113 -5.54 16.76 8.35
C ASP A 113 -5.23 15.65 7.35
N ALA A 114 -6.15 15.49 6.39
CA ALA A 114 -6.09 14.42 5.39
C ALA A 114 -4.85 14.52 4.48
N LYS A 115 -4.37 15.74 4.19
CA LYS A 115 -3.20 15.95 3.33
C LYS A 115 -1.92 15.54 4.05
N LYS A 116 -1.73 16.03 5.27
CA LYS A 116 -0.60 15.64 6.13
C LYS A 116 -0.58 14.14 6.41
N LEU A 117 -1.73 13.56 6.74
CA LEU A 117 -1.87 12.12 6.97
C LEU A 117 -1.47 11.31 5.72
N PHE A 118 -1.99 11.68 4.55
CA PHE A 118 -1.68 11.00 3.28
C PHE A 118 -0.18 10.99 3.00
N TRP A 119 0.44 12.16 3.03
CA TRP A 119 1.87 12.26 2.72
C TRP A 119 2.74 11.58 3.76
N ARG A 120 2.35 11.59 5.04
CA ARG A 120 3.01 10.77 6.07
C ARG A 120 2.97 9.28 5.74
N MET A 121 1.81 8.76 5.32
CA MET A 121 1.68 7.36 4.88
C MET A 121 2.58 7.07 3.68
N MET A 122 2.55 7.92 2.65
CA MET A 122 3.33 7.73 1.43
C MET A 122 4.84 7.79 1.70
N ARG A 123 5.29 8.69 2.57
CA ARG A 123 6.70 8.78 2.98
C ARG A 123 7.13 7.53 3.77
N TYR A 124 6.29 7.05 4.68
CA TYR A 124 6.60 5.90 5.53
C TYR A 124 6.71 4.60 4.71
N SER A 125 5.80 4.39 3.75
CA SER A 125 5.76 3.20 2.89
C SER A 125 6.75 3.20 1.72
N ARG A 126 7.86 3.94 1.85
CA ARG A 126 9.03 3.85 0.96
C ARG A 126 10.23 3.18 1.62
N ARG A 127 10.16 2.86 2.92
CA ARG A 127 11.26 2.26 3.66
C ARG A 127 11.21 0.73 3.54
N PRO A 128 12.31 0.04 3.21
CA PRO A 128 12.33 -1.42 3.17
C PRO A 128 11.97 -2.06 4.51
N ASP A 129 11.26 -3.19 4.47
CA ASP A 129 11.10 -4.04 5.64
C ASP A 129 12.39 -4.80 5.95
N GLY A 130 12.79 -4.82 7.22
CA GLY A 130 14.07 -5.39 7.65
C GLY A 130 14.23 -6.90 7.43
N ALA A 131 13.12 -7.64 7.32
CA ALA A 131 13.15 -9.10 7.11
C ALA A 131 12.75 -9.48 5.68
N MET A 132 11.67 -8.90 5.18
CA MET A 132 11.07 -9.31 3.93
C MET A 132 11.83 -8.79 2.70
N TYR A 133 12.39 -7.57 2.77
CA TYR A 133 13.16 -7.04 1.66
C TYR A 133 14.43 -7.87 1.39
N PRO A 134 15.27 -8.22 2.39
CA PRO A 134 16.36 -9.19 2.19
C PRO A 134 15.88 -10.56 1.70
N ALA A 135 14.73 -11.04 2.18
CA ALA A 135 14.16 -12.31 1.75
C ALA A 135 13.75 -12.29 0.27
N LEU A 136 13.14 -11.20 -0.22
CA LEU A 136 12.83 -10.99 -1.64
C LEU A 136 14.11 -11.04 -2.50
N LYS A 137 15.17 -10.34 -2.09
CA LYS A 137 16.47 -10.37 -2.79
C LYS A 137 17.06 -11.78 -2.83
N ALA A 138 17.01 -12.51 -1.72
CA ALA A 138 17.49 -13.89 -1.66
C ALA A 138 16.63 -14.84 -2.52
N LEU A 139 15.31 -14.64 -2.53
CA LEU A 139 14.37 -15.44 -3.32
C LEU A 139 14.62 -15.29 -4.81
N ARG A 140 14.87 -14.05 -5.30
CA ARG A 140 15.22 -13.83 -6.72
C ARG A 140 16.52 -14.48 -7.10
N ARG A 141 17.59 -14.24 -6.34
CA ARG A 141 18.92 -14.83 -6.61
C ARG A 141 18.90 -16.36 -6.65
N LYS A 142 18.15 -17.01 -5.75
CA LYS A 142 18.04 -18.49 -5.70
C LYS A 142 17.08 -19.07 -6.75
N GLY A 143 16.23 -18.21 -7.31
CA GLY A 143 15.04 -18.56 -8.06
C GLY A 143 15.08 -18.23 -9.54
N GLU A 144 16.18 -17.65 -10.01
CA GLU A 144 16.36 -17.25 -11.41
C GLU A 144 16.02 -18.41 -12.36
N GLY A 145 15.05 -18.18 -13.25
CA GLY A 145 14.52 -19.19 -14.17
C GLY A 145 13.65 -20.30 -13.55
N ARG A 146 13.48 -20.34 -12.23
CA ARG A 146 12.72 -21.40 -11.52
C ARG A 146 11.29 -21.00 -11.20
N TRP A 147 11.09 -19.76 -10.77
CA TRP A 147 9.78 -19.19 -10.47
C TRP A 147 9.72 -17.72 -10.87
N VAL A 148 8.51 -17.25 -11.17
CA VAL A 148 8.24 -15.83 -11.41
C VAL A 148 8.00 -15.15 -10.07
N VAL A 149 8.68 -14.04 -9.82
CA VAL A 149 8.50 -13.18 -8.65
C VAL A 149 7.66 -11.97 -9.07
N GLY A 150 6.40 -11.94 -8.65
CA GLY A 150 5.46 -10.88 -8.98
C GLY A 150 5.08 -10.03 -7.77
N ALA A 151 4.60 -8.82 -8.02
CA ALA A 151 3.93 -7.97 -7.05
C ALA A 151 2.50 -7.65 -7.50
N LEU A 152 1.56 -7.61 -6.54
CA LEU A 152 0.21 -7.08 -6.71
C LEU A 152 -0.08 -6.13 -5.55
N SER A 153 -0.06 -4.82 -5.83
CA SER A 153 -0.15 -3.79 -4.80
C SER A 153 -1.28 -2.81 -5.07
N ASN A 154 -2.03 -2.48 -4.00
CA ASN A 154 -2.92 -1.33 -4.02
C ASN A 154 -2.04 -0.08 -3.93
N THR A 155 -2.11 0.78 -4.94
CA THR A 155 -1.17 1.87 -5.18
C THR A 155 -1.92 3.14 -5.57
N VAL A 156 -1.24 4.27 -5.52
CA VAL A 156 -1.74 5.55 -6.01
C VAL A 156 -0.95 5.93 -7.26
N ASP A 157 -1.63 6.51 -8.25
CA ASP A 157 -0.94 7.20 -9.34
C ASP A 157 -0.63 8.64 -8.93
N PHE A 158 0.61 9.06 -9.13
CA PHE A 158 1.10 10.35 -8.65
C PHE A 158 1.41 11.22 -9.86
N PRO A 159 0.73 12.37 -10.01
CA PRO A 159 0.99 13.30 -11.09
C PRO A 159 2.47 13.73 -11.13
N THR A 160 3.01 13.90 -12.33
CA THR A 160 4.35 14.44 -12.52
C THR A 160 4.46 15.82 -11.86
N GLY A 161 5.52 16.03 -11.07
CA GLY A 161 5.76 17.31 -10.39
C GLY A 161 4.93 17.51 -9.12
N ILE A 162 4.19 16.51 -8.64
CA ILE A 162 3.43 16.66 -7.40
C ILE A 162 4.35 16.89 -6.20
N VAL A 163 3.95 17.80 -5.33
CA VAL A 163 4.65 18.10 -4.07
C VAL A 163 3.88 17.56 -2.87
N ASP A 164 4.61 17.22 -1.82
CA ASP A 164 4.05 16.72 -0.57
C ASP A 164 3.45 17.85 0.31
N ASP A 165 3.09 17.53 1.56
CA ASP A 165 2.55 18.49 2.51
C ASP A 165 3.54 19.58 2.94
N GLU A 166 4.83 19.36 2.70
CA GLU A 166 5.93 20.29 3.03
C GLU A 166 6.38 21.09 1.79
N GLY A 167 5.74 20.88 0.64
CA GLY A 167 6.09 21.55 -0.62
C GLY A 167 7.31 20.95 -1.30
N VAL A 168 7.73 19.74 -0.90
CA VAL A 168 8.88 19.03 -1.49
C VAL A 168 8.39 18.16 -2.64
N LEU A 169 9.13 18.14 -3.75
CA LEU A 169 8.83 17.25 -4.88
C LEU A 169 8.77 15.80 -4.41
N PHE A 170 7.66 15.14 -4.65
CA PHE A 170 7.51 13.74 -4.28
C PHE A 170 8.02 12.83 -5.40
N ASP A 171 9.03 12.03 -5.08
CA ASP A 171 9.42 10.87 -5.86
C ASP A 171 9.04 9.55 -5.14
N LYS A 172 8.86 8.48 -5.92
CA LYS A 172 8.46 7.16 -5.41
C LYS A 172 9.64 6.30 -4.97
N SER A 173 10.85 6.86 -4.88
CA SER A 173 12.05 6.07 -4.62
C SER A 173 12.00 5.41 -3.25
N VAL A 174 12.61 4.24 -3.17
CA VAL A 174 12.85 3.54 -1.91
C VAL A 174 13.79 4.39 -1.05
N LEU A 175 13.39 4.60 0.21
CA LEU A 175 14.18 5.33 1.21
C LEU A 175 14.99 4.34 2.03
N TYR A 176 16.25 4.14 1.64
CA TYR A 176 17.21 3.35 2.39
C TYR A 176 17.71 4.10 3.63
N ASP A 177 17.97 3.37 4.72
CA ASP A 177 18.44 3.91 5.99
C ASP A 177 19.98 3.90 6.13
N GLY A 178 20.71 3.72 5.02
CA GLY A 178 22.18 3.71 4.98
C GLY A 178 22.83 2.37 5.34
N ARG A 179 22.05 1.30 5.50
CA ARG A 179 22.54 -0.07 5.64
C ARG A 179 23.45 -0.48 4.47
N PRO A 180 24.70 -0.93 4.73
CA PRO A 180 25.62 -1.36 3.67
C PRO A 180 25.08 -2.50 2.80
N GLU A 181 24.23 -3.39 3.35
CA GLU A 181 23.64 -4.49 2.61
C GLU A 181 22.61 -4.08 1.54
N TRP A 182 22.21 -2.81 1.53
CA TRP A 182 21.28 -2.21 0.56
C TRP A 182 22.00 -1.19 -0.36
N GLU A 183 23.31 -1.03 -0.21
CA GLU A 183 24.10 -0.14 -1.06
C GLU A 183 24.07 -0.62 -2.53
N GLY A 184 23.73 0.28 -3.45
CA GLY A 184 23.61 -0.01 -4.87
C GLY A 184 22.32 -0.74 -5.28
N ASP A 185 21.41 -1.03 -4.35
CA ASP A 185 20.09 -1.55 -4.68
C ASP A 185 19.28 -0.53 -5.51
N SER A 186 18.39 -1.03 -6.39
CA SER A 186 17.54 -0.14 -7.20
C SER A 186 16.57 0.67 -6.32
N ALA A 187 16.59 1.97 -6.51
CA ALA A 187 15.66 2.91 -5.91
C ALA A 187 14.20 2.72 -6.39
N ASN A 188 13.97 2.00 -7.48
CA ASN A 188 12.63 1.65 -7.93
C ASN A 188 12.23 0.26 -7.42
N ILE A 189 11.25 0.21 -6.50
CA ILE A 189 10.81 -1.06 -5.92
C ILE A 189 10.31 -2.07 -6.96
N ALA A 190 9.79 -1.60 -8.11
CA ALA A 190 9.28 -2.46 -9.17
C ALA A 190 10.38 -3.29 -9.84
N ASP A 191 11.63 -2.82 -9.84
CA ASP A 191 12.77 -3.53 -10.45
C ASP A 191 13.08 -4.84 -9.71
N TRP A 192 12.58 -4.98 -8.46
CA TRP A 192 12.66 -6.19 -7.67
C TRP A 192 11.59 -7.23 -8.01
N PHE A 193 10.82 -7.06 -9.09
CA PHE A 193 9.84 -8.04 -9.55
C PHE A 193 9.96 -8.27 -11.05
N ASP A 194 9.68 -9.51 -11.49
CA ASP A 194 9.55 -9.82 -12.91
C ASP A 194 8.22 -9.26 -13.48
N VAL A 195 7.21 -9.14 -12.62
CA VAL A 195 5.90 -8.54 -12.91
C VAL A 195 5.48 -7.66 -11.76
N TYR A 196 5.16 -6.39 -12.03
CA TYR A 196 4.64 -5.47 -11.02
C TYR A 196 3.25 -4.95 -11.40
N LEU A 197 2.23 -5.36 -10.67
CA LEU A 197 0.84 -4.95 -10.92
C LEU A 197 0.42 -3.88 -9.92
N SER A 198 0.35 -2.66 -10.43
CA SER A 198 -0.14 -1.47 -9.71
C SER A 198 -1.63 -1.30 -9.98
N SER A 199 -2.44 -1.38 -8.92
CA SER A 199 -3.90 -1.22 -9.00
C SER A 199 -4.36 0.08 -9.68
N ALA A 200 -3.61 1.17 -9.49
CA ALA A 200 -3.93 2.46 -10.10
C ALA A 200 -3.73 2.46 -11.63
N HIS A 201 -2.84 1.61 -12.15
CA HIS A 201 -2.59 1.50 -13.59
C HIS A 201 -3.47 0.46 -14.27
N ILE A 202 -3.84 -0.61 -13.55
CA ILE A 202 -4.68 -1.69 -14.10
C ILE A 202 -6.19 -1.47 -13.85
N GLY A 203 -6.57 -0.46 -13.07
CA GLY A 203 -7.97 -0.09 -12.83
C GLY A 203 -8.72 -0.96 -11.81
N VAL A 204 -8.08 -2.00 -11.26
CA VAL A 204 -8.66 -2.93 -10.28
C VAL A 204 -7.77 -3.07 -9.06
N ARG A 205 -8.37 -3.28 -7.89
CA ARG A 205 -7.66 -3.33 -6.59
C ARG A 205 -8.02 -4.57 -5.81
N LYS A 206 -7.13 -5.00 -4.91
CA LYS A 206 -7.49 -6.00 -3.90
C LYS A 206 -8.58 -5.45 -2.97
N PRO A 207 -9.52 -6.29 -2.49
CA PRO A 207 -9.62 -7.74 -2.69
C PRO A 207 -10.51 -8.17 -3.87
N ASP A 208 -10.71 -7.33 -4.90
CA ASP A 208 -11.52 -7.70 -6.08
C ASP A 208 -10.95 -8.96 -6.76
N PRO A 209 -11.74 -10.03 -6.98
CA PRO A 209 -11.30 -11.24 -7.67
C PRO A 209 -10.63 -10.97 -9.02
N GLU A 210 -11.06 -9.91 -9.72
CA GLU A 210 -10.50 -9.52 -11.02
C GLU A 210 -9.02 -9.13 -10.93
N ALA A 211 -8.59 -8.51 -9.83
CA ALA A 211 -7.19 -8.18 -9.61
C ALA A 211 -6.30 -9.43 -9.56
N TYR A 212 -6.81 -10.53 -8.98
CA TYR A 212 -6.11 -11.81 -8.93
C TYR A 212 -6.14 -12.55 -10.27
N ARG A 213 -7.23 -12.41 -11.04
CA ARG A 213 -7.34 -12.95 -12.40
C ARG A 213 -6.28 -12.35 -13.32
N LEU A 214 -6.17 -11.02 -13.37
CA LEU A 214 -5.16 -10.30 -14.16
C LEU A 214 -3.73 -10.68 -13.76
N ALA A 215 -3.48 -10.90 -12.46
CA ALA A 215 -2.19 -11.39 -12.00
C ALA A 215 -1.84 -12.78 -12.54
N GLY A 216 -2.82 -13.67 -12.63
CA GLY A 216 -2.66 -14.99 -13.25
C GLY A 216 -2.33 -14.91 -14.74
N GLU A 217 -2.99 -14.02 -15.47
CA GLU A 217 -2.80 -13.84 -16.92
C GLU A 217 -1.46 -13.23 -17.26
N THR A 218 -1.05 -12.17 -16.56
CA THR A 218 0.24 -11.51 -16.78
C THR A 218 1.40 -12.49 -16.57
N LYS A 219 1.30 -13.34 -15.55
CA LYS A 219 2.25 -14.44 -15.32
C LYS A 219 2.29 -15.43 -16.48
N ALA A 220 1.14 -15.79 -17.04
CA ALA A 220 1.08 -16.71 -18.17
C ALA A 220 1.75 -16.10 -19.41
N ALA A 221 1.54 -14.81 -19.65
CA ALA A 221 2.16 -14.06 -20.74
C ALA A 221 3.69 -13.98 -20.59
N VAL A 222 4.21 -13.63 -19.41
CA VAL A 222 5.66 -13.60 -19.17
C VAL A 222 6.30 -14.97 -19.40
N ARG A 223 5.69 -16.05 -18.91
CA ARG A 223 6.19 -17.42 -19.15
C ARG A 223 6.09 -17.88 -20.60
N ALA A 224 5.23 -17.27 -21.42
CA ALA A 224 5.18 -17.56 -22.85
C ALA A 224 6.36 -16.89 -23.56
N LEU A 225 6.61 -15.61 -23.27
CA LEU A 225 7.75 -14.85 -23.79
C LEU A 225 9.10 -15.47 -23.39
N GLU A 226 9.28 -15.88 -22.13
CA GLU A 226 10.50 -16.54 -21.68
C GLU A 226 10.78 -17.85 -22.44
N ARG A 227 9.73 -18.61 -22.76
CA ARG A 227 9.87 -19.85 -23.55
C ARG A 227 10.27 -19.54 -24.99
N GLU A 228 9.68 -18.51 -25.60
CA GLU A 228 9.98 -18.10 -26.97
C GLU A 228 11.42 -17.56 -27.10
N VAL A 229 11.84 -16.67 -26.20
CA VAL A 229 13.22 -16.15 -26.15
C VAL A 229 14.23 -17.27 -25.86
N GLY A 230 13.91 -18.18 -24.94
CA GLY A 230 14.76 -19.32 -24.60
C GLY A 230 14.94 -20.31 -25.76
N VAL A 231 13.90 -20.53 -26.57
CA VAL A 231 13.97 -21.34 -27.80
C VAL A 231 14.82 -20.62 -28.86
N SER A 232 14.61 -19.32 -29.07
CA SER A 232 15.39 -18.53 -30.04
C SER A 232 16.90 -18.53 -29.74
N LEU A 233 17.29 -18.36 -28.46
CA LEU A 233 18.70 -18.38 -28.05
C LEU A 233 19.34 -19.77 -28.18
N MET A 234 18.56 -20.85 -28.03
CA MET A 234 19.04 -22.21 -28.30
C MET A 234 19.23 -22.47 -29.80
N GLU A 235 18.30 -22.00 -30.63
CA GLU A 235 18.40 -22.14 -32.09
C GLU A 235 19.59 -21.36 -32.68
N GLU A 236 19.90 -20.17 -32.17
CA GLU A 236 21.11 -19.42 -32.56
C GLU A 236 22.40 -20.12 -32.12
N ARG A 237 22.41 -20.75 -30.93
CA ARG A 237 23.57 -21.51 -30.44
C ARG A 237 23.81 -22.83 -31.17
N SER A 238 22.79 -23.43 -31.78
CA SER A 238 22.95 -24.64 -32.61
C SER A 238 23.39 -24.36 -34.05
N LYS A 239 23.45 -23.08 -34.46
CA LYS A 239 23.93 -22.64 -35.78
C LYS A 239 25.39 -22.15 -35.79
N LEU A 240 26.01 -22.07 -34.61
CA LEU A 240 27.43 -21.78 -34.38
C LEU A 240 28.18 -23.09 -34.10
#